data_AF-A0A0N7IER6-F1
#
_entry.id   AF-A0A0N7IER6-F1
#
_cell.length_a   1.000
_cell.length_b   1.000
_cell.length_c   1.000
_cell.angle_alpha   90.00
_cell.angle_beta   90.00
_cell.angle_gamma   90.00
#
_symmetry.space_group_name_H-M   'P 1'
#
loop_
_entity.id
_entity.type
_entity.pdbx_description
1 polymer ?
#
loop_
_entity_poly.entity_id
_entity_poly.type
_entity_poly.pdbx_seq_one_letter_code
_entity_poly.pdbx_strand_id
1 'polypeptide(L)'
;MFIAILLISVSSMLSAQLTYGTTGLLHAPSAEMQKDKTVMLGGNFMNKEITPPTWYYHTYNYFLNVTILPWMEVAYTCTLFKAEALGLKPYGYSGFTNQDRYFSIRLRALKEGQFWRYMPAVVFGTSDPFTSSGGGSIGSTEGNGYYSRFYAAATKHISIGKEEIGVHFSYLYNKRKEYKLNGIAAGISYNPTFAPELRMIAEYDSKDFALGATYLLLKHLHIQVELQKMKYFTGGLCFQFRLK
;
A
#
# COMPACT_ATOMS: atom_id res chain seq x y z
N MET A 1 -13.32 -44.96 -0.42
CA MET A 1 -13.91 -43.83 0.33
C MET A 1 -12.85 -42.73 0.43
N PHE A 2 -12.62 -42.04 -0.68
CA PHE A 2 -11.71 -40.90 -0.80
C PHE A 2 -12.61 -39.66 -0.93
N ILE A 3 -12.40 -38.69 -0.03
CA ILE A 3 -12.96 -37.33 0.08
C ILE A 3 -13.33 -37.14 1.56
N ALA A 4 -12.31 -36.80 2.36
CA ALA A 4 -12.48 -36.16 3.67
C ALA A 4 -11.10 -35.81 4.26
N ILE A 5 -10.34 -34.92 3.62
CA ILE A 5 -9.41 -34.05 4.36
C ILE A 5 -9.59 -32.63 3.82
N LEU A 6 -10.65 -32.02 4.34
CA LEU A 6 -10.75 -30.59 4.54
C LEU A 6 -9.78 -30.24 5.67
N LEU A 7 -8.76 -29.39 5.40
CA LEU A 7 -8.06 -28.47 6.31
C LEU A 7 -6.63 -28.24 5.81
N ILE A 8 -6.41 -27.19 5.02
CA ILE A 8 -5.52 -26.08 5.40
C ILE A 8 -6.15 -24.80 4.84
N SER A 9 -6.93 -24.13 5.67
CA SER A 9 -7.16 -22.69 5.52
C SER A 9 -5.80 -22.00 5.67
N VAL A 10 -5.13 -21.70 4.56
CA VAL A 10 -4.08 -20.68 4.59
C VAL A 10 -4.82 -19.35 4.72
N SER A 11 -4.85 -18.82 5.94
CA SER A 11 -5.08 -17.41 6.22
C SER A 11 -4.03 -16.62 5.43
N SER A 12 -4.30 -16.34 4.16
CA SER A 12 -3.43 -15.47 3.36
C SER A 12 -3.71 -14.05 3.84
N MET A 13 -3.09 -13.68 4.96
CA MET A 13 -2.97 -12.29 5.36
C MET A 13 -1.99 -11.61 4.42
N LEU A 14 -2.53 -11.15 3.29
CA LEU A 14 -1.94 -10.05 2.57
C LEU A 14 -2.77 -8.83 2.93
N SER A 15 -2.18 -7.92 3.68
CA SER A 15 -2.42 -6.49 3.48
C SER A 15 -1.47 -5.70 4.35
N ALA A 16 -0.52 -5.04 3.72
CA ALA A 16 -0.19 -3.68 4.11
C ALA A 16 -0.05 -2.84 2.85
N GLN A 17 0.02 -1.53 3.04
CA GLN A 17 -0.11 -0.44 2.06
C GLN A 17 -1.54 0.05 1.90
N LEU A 18 -2.37 -0.21 2.92
CA LEU A 18 -3.69 0.39 3.08
C LEU A 18 -3.61 1.91 3.03
N THR A 19 -2.56 2.51 3.57
CA THR A 19 -2.29 3.95 3.50
C THR A 19 -2.15 4.46 2.05
N TYR A 20 -1.76 3.64 1.08
CA TYR A 20 -1.74 4.00 -0.36
C TYR A 20 -2.84 3.29 -1.18
N GLY A 21 -3.67 2.48 -0.53
CA GLY A 21 -4.73 1.71 -1.15
C GLY A 21 -4.26 0.53 -2.01
N THR A 22 -3.06 -0.01 -1.76
CA THR A 22 -2.51 -1.16 -2.49
C THR A 22 -2.02 -2.26 -1.56
N THR A 23 -1.68 -3.43 -2.11
CA THR A 23 -0.96 -4.47 -1.35
C THR A 23 0.55 -4.17 -1.34
N GLY A 24 1.23 -4.49 -0.25
CA GLY A 24 2.60 -4.06 0.04
C GLY A 24 2.96 -4.20 1.52
N LEU A 25 4.00 -3.47 1.94
CA LEU A 25 4.26 -3.18 3.36
C LEU A 25 3.53 -1.88 3.75
N LEU A 26 3.85 -1.19 4.84
CA LEU A 26 3.10 -0.01 5.29
C LEU A 26 3.11 1.16 4.27
N HIS A 27 4.29 1.56 3.82
CA HIS A 27 4.53 2.57 2.77
C HIS A 27 5.42 2.04 1.66
N ALA A 28 6.35 1.13 1.99
CA ALA A 28 7.22 0.47 1.05
C ALA A 28 6.45 -0.54 0.16
N PRO A 29 6.63 -0.50 -1.18
CA PRO A 29 6.07 -1.53 -2.06
C PRO A 29 6.65 -2.92 -1.77
N SER A 30 5.81 -3.95 -1.86
CA SER A 30 6.23 -5.35 -1.87
C SER A 30 5.83 -6.03 -3.18
N ALA A 31 6.35 -7.24 -3.43
CA ALA A 31 5.94 -8.08 -4.56
C ALA A 31 4.79 -9.05 -4.24
N GLU A 32 4.14 -8.89 -3.08
CA GLU A 32 2.97 -9.68 -2.73
C GLU A 32 1.73 -9.23 -3.50
N MET A 33 0.84 -10.17 -3.83
CA MET A 33 -0.38 -9.90 -4.57
C MET A 33 -1.53 -10.63 -3.92
N GLN A 34 -2.68 -9.98 -3.80
CA GLN A 34 -3.90 -10.66 -3.36
C GLN A 34 -4.27 -11.81 -4.32
N LYS A 35 -5.21 -12.62 -3.86
CA LYS A 35 -5.90 -13.56 -4.74
C LYS A 35 -6.66 -12.82 -5.84
N ASP A 36 -6.91 -13.52 -6.93
CA ASP A 36 -7.77 -13.02 -8.00
C ASP A 36 -9.16 -12.68 -7.48
N LYS A 37 -9.81 -11.70 -8.14
CA LYS A 37 -11.14 -11.21 -7.78
C LYS A 37 -11.25 -10.63 -6.36
N THR A 38 -10.13 -10.31 -5.71
CA THR A 38 -10.15 -9.65 -4.41
C THR A 38 -10.45 -8.17 -4.58
N VAL A 39 -11.39 -7.67 -3.79
CA VAL A 39 -11.72 -6.25 -3.66
C VAL A 39 -11.38 -5.80 -2.24
N MET A 40 -10.76 -4.63 -2.14
CA MET A 40 -10.44 -3.97 -0.88
C MET A 40 -11.00 -2.54 -0.90
N LEU A 41 -11.72 -2.18 0.15
CA LEU A 41 -12.31 -0.85 0.37
C LEU A 41 -11.81 -0.35 1.71
N GLY A 42 -11.21 0.83 1.77
CA GLY A 42 -10.70 1.31 3.04
C GLY A 42 -10.55 2.81 3.14
N GLY A 43 -10.18 3.24 4.33
CA GLY A 43 -9.88 4.63 4.62
C GLY A 43 -8.98 4.75 5.83
N ASN A 44 -8.13 5.76 5.80
CA ASN A 44 -7.08 5.94 6.80
C ASN A 44 -7.03 7.38 7.27
N PHE A 45 -6.74 7.56 8.55
CA PHE A 45 -6.15 8.78 9.07
C PHE A 45 -4.68 8.80 8.64
N MET A 46 -4.24 9.89 8.00
CA MET A 46 -2.87 10.06 7.54
C MET A 46 -2.18 11.18 8.28
N ASN A 47 -1.04 10.86 8.89
CA ASN A 47 -0.15 11.88 9.42
C ASN A 47 0.37 12.80 8.32
N LYS A 48 0.62 14.07 8.62
CA LYS A 48 1.17 14.99 7.61
C LYS A 48 2.60 14.64 7.19
N GLU A 49 3.34 13.95 8.05
CA GLU A 49 4.73 13.57 7.79
C GLU A 49 4.87 12.47 6.73
N ILE A 50 3.81 11.68 6.53
CA ILE A 50 3.72 10.63 5.51
C ILE A 50 3.13 11.13 4.18
N THR A 51 2.58 12.35 4.14
CA THR A 51 1.95 12.92 2.94
C THR A 51 2.90 13.84 2.17
N PRO A 52 2.64 14.11 0.88
CA PRO A 52 3.34 15.15 0.13
C PRO A 52 3.27 16.51 0.84
N PRO A 53 4.29 17.40 0.72
CA PRO A 53 4.38 18.64 1.51
C PRO A 53 3.21 19.62 1.34
N THR A 54 2.47 19.52 0.24
CA THR A 54 1.20 20.22 0.01
C THR A 54 0.20 20.00 1.16
N TRP A 55 0.20 18.82 1.79
CA TRP A 55 -0.55 18.54 3.01
C TRP A 55 0.29 18.87 4.25
N TYR A 56 0.39 20.15 4.58
CA TYR A 56 1.02 20.61 5.83
C TYR A 56 0.16 20.33 7.09
N TYR A 57 -0.89 19.53 6.96
CA TYR A 57 -1.89 19.19 7.98
C TYR A 57 -2.26 17.70 7.88
N HIS A 58 -2.73 17.13 8.98
CA HIS A 58 -3.26 15.76 8.98
C HIS A 58 -4.48 15.66 8.08
N THR A 59 -4.55 14.59 7.31
CA THR A 59 -5.62 14.37 6.35
C THR A 59 -6.15 12.94 6.46
N TYR A 60 -7.11 12.62 5.60
CA TYR A 60 -7.65 11.28 5.46
C TYR A 60 -7.57 10.89 3.99
N ASN A 61 -7.51 9.59 3.75
CA ASN A 61 -7.79 9.05 2.44
C ASN A 61 -8.84 7.96 2.51
N TYR A 62 -9.33 7.62 1.33
CA TYR A 62 -10.13 6.43 1.10
C TYR A 62 -9.79 5.85 -0.26
N PHE A 63 -9.98 4.55 -0.42
CA PHE A 63 -9.55 3.85 -1.62
C PHE A 63 -10.46 2.68 -1.96
N LEU A 64 -10.46 2.34 -3.24
CA LEU A 64 -10.96 1.10 -3.82
C LEU A 64 -9.80 0.41 -4.53
N ASN A 65 -9.54 -0.83 -4.19
CA ASN A 65 -8.56 -1.68 -4.85
C ASN A 65 -9.21 -2.95 -5.34
N VAL A 66 -8.82 -3.37 -6.55
CA VAL A 66 -9.26 -4.61 -7.16
C VAL A 66 -8.03 -5.35 -7.68
N THR A 67 -7.80 -6.54 -7.13
CA THR A 67 -6.91 -7.52 -7.73
C THR A 67 -7.70 -8.36 -8.73
N ILE A 68 -7.61 -7.96 -10.00
CA ILE A 68 -8.42 -8.53 -11.09
C ILE A 68 -7.94 -9.96 -11.40
N LEU A 69 -6.63 -10.12 -11.51
CA LEU A 69 -5.93 -11.38 -11.76
C LEU A 69 -4.85 -11.54 -10.68
N PRO A 70 -4.35 -12.75 -10.39
CA PRO A 70 -3.39 -12.94 -9.30
C PRO A 70 -2.03 -12.27 -9.60
N TRP A 71 -1.87 -11.64 -10.77
CA TRP A 71 -0.72 -10.88 -11.21
C TRP A 71 -1.05 -9.42 -11.59
N MET A 72 -2.30 -8.96 -11.46
CA MET A 72 -2.73 -7.61 -11.81
C MET A 72 -3.64 -7.01 -10.75
N GLU A 73 -3.19 -5.91 -10.16
CA GLU A 73 -3.91 -5.12 -9.15
C GLU A 73 -4.00 -3.67 -9.60
N VAL A 74 -5.19 -3.08 -9.43
CA VAL A 74 -5.49 -1.68 -9.73
C VAL A 74 -6.16 -1.05 -8.52
N ALA A 75 -5.74 0.15 -8.16
CA ALA A 75 -6.33 0.93 -7.08
C ALA A 75 -6.72 2.33 -7.54
N TYR A 76 -7.77 2.87 -6.93
CA TYR A 76 -8.18 4.26 -7.01
C TYR A 76 -8.21 4.82 -5.59
N THR A 77 -7.41 5.85 -5.34
CA THR A 77 -7.22 6.43 -4.00
C THR A 77 -7.54 7.92 -4.06
N CYS A 78 -8.28 8.39 -3.06
CA CYS A 78 -8.61 9.79 -2.87
C CYS A 78 -8.03 10.30 -1.55
N THR A 79 -7.27 11.39 -1.59
CA THR A 79 -6.74 12.06 -0.41
C THR A 79 -7.42 13.42 -0.22
N LEU A 80 -7.96 13.68 0.98
CA LEU A 80 -8.78 14.87 1.21
C LEU A 80 -7.95 16.16 1.28
N PHE A 81 -8.46 17.22 0.68
CA PHE A 81 -7.97 18.59 0.79
C PHE A 81 -8.83 19.42 1.74
N LYS A 82 -8.16 20.20 2.59
CA LYS A 82 -8.80 21.24 3.38
C LYS A 82 -8.99 22.51 2.57
N ALA A 83 -10.17 23.13 2.69
CA ALA A 83 -10.53 24.38 2.06
C ALA A 83 -9.50 25.49 2.34
N GLU A 84 -8.97 25.52 3.57
CA GLU A 84 -8.00 26.50 4.03
C GLU A 84 -6.67 26.38 3.28
N ALA A 85 -6.24 25.16 2.97
CA ALA A 85 -5.02 24.91 2.21
C ALA A 85 -5.17 25.23 0.72
N LEU A 86 -6.41 25.20 0.22
CA LEU A 86 -6.74 25.57 -1.15
C LEU A 86 -7.08 27.07 -1.31
N GLY A 87 -7.02 27.86 -0.22
CA GLY A 87 -7.41 29.28 -0.26
C GLY A 87 -8.91 29.49 -0.52
N LEU A 88 -9.76 28.49 -0.21
CA LEU A 88 -11.19 28.52 -0.49
C LEU A 88 -12.03 29.16 0.62
N LYS A 89 -11.40 29.51 1.76
CA LYS A 89 -12.06 30.15 2.91
C LYS A 89 -12.81 31.44 2.53
N PRO A 90 -12.27 32.36 1.69
CA PRO A 90 -13.00 33.56 1.26
C PRO A 90 -14.29 33.28 0.48
N TYR A 91 -14.46 32.07 -0.05
CA TYR A 91 -15.65 31.63 -0.79
C TYR A 91 -16.64 30.85 0.08
N GLY A 92 -16.45 30.85 1.40
CA GLY A 92 -17.36 30.20 2.36
C GLY A 92 -17.11 28.72 2.60
N TYR A 93 -16.09 28.13 1.97
CA TYR A 93 -15.71 26.73 2.22
C TYR A 93 -14.86 26.61 3.49
N SER A 94 -15.08 25.54 4.25
CA SER A 94 -14.26 25.21 5.43
C SER A 94 -14.09 23.69 5.57
N GLY A 95 -13.02 23.28 6.26
CA GLY A 95 -12.74 21.85 6.49
C GLY A 95 -12.42 21.08 5.21
N PHE A 96 -12.62 19.76 5.24
CA PHE A 96 -12.35 18.90 4.08
C PHE A 96 -13.43 19.10 3.01
N THR A 97 -13.08 19.76 1.90
CA THR A 97 -14.04 20.20 0.88
C THR A 97 -13.70 19.72 -0.54
N ASN A 98 -12.48 19.21 -0.73
CA ASN A 98 -12.01 18.74 -2.02
C ASN A 98 -11.11 17.50 -1.83
N GLN A 99 -10.63 16.88 -2.90
CA GLN A 99 -9.78 15.70 -2.88
C GLN A 99 -8.83 15.63 -4.07
N ASP A 100 -7.63 15.12 -3.82
CA ASP A 100 -6.72 14.64 -4.86
C ASP A 100 -7.05 13.18 -5.17
N ARG A 101 -7.05 12.78 -6.45
CA ARG A 101 -7.45 11.43 -6.86
C ARG A 101 -6.39 10.86 -7.77
N TYR A 102 -5.96 9.65 -7.50
CA TYR A 102 -4.97 8.98 -8.33
C TYR A 102 -5.25 7.49 -8.46
N PHE A 103 -4.70 6.93 -9.54
CA PHE A 103 -4.70 5.49 -9.77
C PHE A 103 -3.35 4.89 -9.42
N SER A 104 -3.37 3.64 -8.94
CA SER A 104 -2.18 2.81 -8.84
C SER A 104 -2.38 1.53 -9.63
N ILE A 105 -1.30 1.01 -10.22
CA ILE A 105 -1.29 -0.25 -10.98
C ILE A 105 -0.10 -1.06 -10.50
N ARG A 106 -0.30 -2.38 -10.30
CA ARG A 106 0.74 -3.34 -9.92
C ARG A 106 0.62 -4.58 -10.80
N LEU A 107 1.74 -4.94 -11.40
CA LEU A 107 1.88 -6.07 -12.31
C LEU A 107 2.98 -7.00 -11.79
N ARG A 108 2.60 -8.22 -11.39
CA ARG A 108 3.55 -9.24 -10.97
C ARG A 108 4.16 -9.90 -12.19
N ALA A 109 5.45 -9.62 -12.41
CA ALA A 109 6.24 -10.25 -13.46
C ALA A 109 6.62 -11.70 -13.10
N LEU A 110 6.96 -11.94 -11.83
CA LEU A 110 7.40 -13.26 -11.35
C LEU A 110 6.66 -13.65 -10.09
N LYS A 111 6.08 -14.84 -10.06
CA LYS A 111 5.61 -15.45 -8.81
C LYS A 111 6.82 -16.03 -8.05
N GLU A 112 6.79 -15.91 -6.73
CA GLU A 112 7.82 -16.50 -5.88
C GLU A 112 7.95 -18.01 -6.17
N GLY A 113 9.18 -18.49 -6.30
CA GLY A 113 9.45 -19.92 -6.55
C GLY A 113 9.10 -20.42 -7.96
N GLN A 114 8.68 -19.54 -8.89
CA GLN A 114 8.16 -19.95 -10.21
C GLN A 114 9.17 -20.70 -11.09
N PHE A 115 10.45 -20.34 -11.07
CA PHE A 115 11.50 -21.03 -11.86
C PHE A 115 12.47 -21.84 -10.99
N TRP A 116 12.78 -21.38 -9.78
CA TRP A 116 13.56 -22.13 -8.79
C TRP A 116 13.12 -21.79 -7.36
N ARG A 117 13.37 -22.70 -6.41
CA ARG A 117 12.89 -22.63 -5.02
C ARG A 117 13.16 -21.29 -4.31
N TYR A 118 14.31 -20.69 -4.56
CA TYR A 118 14.75 -19.46 -3.89
C TYR A 118 14.42 -18.18 -4.65
N MET A 119 13.77 -18.27 -5.80
CA MET A 119 13.43 -17.07 -6.59
C MET A 119 12.41 -16.21 -5.84
N PRO A 120 12.65 -14.89 -5.68
CA PRO A 120 11.66 -14.00 -5.11
C PRO A 120 10.50 -13.75 -6.09
N ALA A 121 9.35 -13.34 -5.57
CA ALA A 121 8.34 -12.69 -6.41
C ALA A 121 8.88 -11.34 -6.89
N VAL A 122 8.45 -10.90 -8.08
CA VAL A 122 8.80 -9.58 -8.62
C VAL A 122 7.54 -8.87 -9.14
N VAL A 123 7.35 -7.63 -8.70
CA VAL A 123 6.26 -6.74 -9.13
C VAL A 123 6.84 -5.43 -9.65
N PHE A 124 6.28 -4.95 -10.76
CA PHE A 124 6.43 -3.56 -11.19
C PHE A 124 5.13 -2.82 -10.90
N GLY A 125 5.24 -1.59 -10.41
CA GLY A 125 4.06 -0.81 -10.13
C GLY A 125 4.27 0.67 -10.28
N THR A 126 3.15 1.38 -10.26
CA THR A 126 3.11 2.82 -10.27
C THR A 126 1.94 3.33 -9.45
N SER A 127 2.08 4.52 -8.88
CA SER A 127 1.01 5.31 -8.31
C SER A 127 1.04 6.68 -8.96
N ASP A 128 -0.13 7.23 -9.25
CA ASP A 128 -0.31 8.55 -9.85
C ASP A 128 0.63 8.81 -11.06
N PRO A 129 0.66 7.92 -12.06
CA PRO A 129 1.61 8.01 -13.17
C PRO A 129 1.32 9.15 -14.12
N PHE A 130 0.08 9.65 -14.18
CA PHE A 130 -0.39 10.58 -15.21
C PHE A 130 -1.16 11.72 -14.59
N THR A 131 -0.84 12.95 -15.01
CA THR A 131 -1.64 14.13 -14.69
C THR A 131 -2.12 14.79 -15.98
N SER A 132 -3.38 15.22 -16.01
CA SER A 132 -3.94 15.99 -17.13
C SER A 132 -3.58 17.47 -17.05
N SER A 133 -3.14 17.96 -15.89
CA SER A 133 -2.74 19.35 -15.69
C SER A 133 -1.59 19.72 -16.63
N GLY A 134 -1.74 20.79 -17.41
CA GLY A 134 -0.71 21.28 -18.32
C GLY A 134 -0.59 20.52 -19.65
N GLY A 135 -1.63 19.83 -20.11
CA GLY A 135 -1.66 19.19 -21.44
C GLY A 135 -1.43 17.67 -21.44
N GLY A 136 -1.41 17.03 -20.27
CA GLY A 136 -1.24 15.58 -20.13
C GLY A 136 0.23 15.17 -20.14
N SER A 137 0.72 14.62 -19.03
CA SER A 137 2.08 14.07 -18.98
C SER A 137 2.19 12.89 -18.02
N ILE A 138 3.04 11.93 -18.39
CA ILE A 138 3.41 10.79 -17.53
C ILE A 138 4.62 11.19 -16.69
N GLY A 139 4.55 10.97 -15.38
CA GLY A 139 5.63 11.27 -14.44
C GLY A 139 5.97 12.77 -14.44
N SER A 140 4.95 13.62 -14.42
CA SER A 140 5.12 15.08 -14.45
C SER A 140 5.97 15.54 -13.25
N THR A 141 6.79 16.56 -13.47
CA THR A 141 7.63 17.12 -12.40
C THR A 141 6.83 17.97 -11.40
N GLU A 142 5.70 18.51 -11.83
CA GLU A 142 4.85 19.49 -11.13
C GLU A 142 3.34 19.20 -11.39
N GLY A 143 2.44 19.90 -10.70
CA GLY A 143 0.99 19.73 -10.83
C GLY A 143 0.42 18.58 -9.98
N ASN A 144 -0.77 18.06 -10.35
CA ASN A 144 -1.57 17.10 -9.57
C ASN A 144 -1.07 15.65 -9.71
N GLY A 145 0.23 15.45 -9.49
CA GLY A 145 0.92 14.17 -9.50
C GLY A 145 1.58 13.90 -8.14
N TYR A 146 0.91 14.29 -7.04
CA TYR A 146 1.55 14.40 -5.72
C TYR A 146 2.08 13.07 -5.21
N TYR A 147 1.40 11.99 -5.54
CA TYR A 147 1.73 10.62 -5.13
C TYR A 147 2.48 9.85 -6.23
N SER A 148 3.00 10.57 -7.25
CA SER A 148 3.61 9.96 -8.41
C SER A 148 4.85 9.16 -8.05
N ARG A 149 4.82 7.86 -8.37
CA ARG A 149 5.97 6.96 -8.23
C ARG A 149 5.88 5.79 -9.19
N PHE A 150 7.04 5.28 -9.56
CA PHE A 150 7.27 4.04 -10.27
C PHE A 150 8.18 3.19 -9.40
N TYR A 151 7.97 1.89 -9.38
CA TYR A 151 8.79 1.01 -8.57
C TYR A 151 8.92 -0.39 -9.16
N ALA A 152 10.02 -1.03 -8.77
CA ALA A 152 10.20 -2.47 -8.85
C ALA A 152 10.33 -3.00 -7.42
N ALA A 153 9.60 -4.07 -7.11
CA ALA A 153 9.62 -4.71 -5.80
C ALA A 153 9.93 -6.20 -5.94
N ALA A 154 10.67 -6.73 -4.99
CA ALA A 154 10.98 -8.13 -4.81
C ALA A 154 10.60 -8.58 -3.40
N THR A 155 9.94 -9.73 -3.28
CA THR A 155 9.57 -10.34 -1.99
C THR A 155 10.01 -11.79 -1.95
N LYS A 156 10.57 -12.23 -0.82
CA LYS A 156 10.86 -13.62 -0.53
C LYS A 156 10.33 -13.99 0.85
N HIS A 157 9.69 -15.15 0.97
CA HIS A 157 9.31 -15.70 2.28
C HIS A 157 10.34 -16.76 2.70
N ILE A 158 10.79 -16.66 3.95
CA ILE A 158 11.81 -17.50 4.55
C ILE A 158 11.20 -18.21 5.76
N SER A 159 11.13 -19.53 5.69
CA SER A 159 10.68 -20.35 6.82
C SER A 159 11.80 -20.52 7.84
N ILE A 160 11.52 -20.24 9.11
CA ILE A 160 12.41 -20.39 10.25
C ILE A 160 11.71 -21.29 11.28
N GLY A 161 11.98 -22.59 11.21
CA GLY A 161 11.27 -23.58 12.03
C GLY A 161 9.78 -23.64 11.66
N LYS A 162 8.92 -23.27 12.60
CA LYS A 162 7.46 -23.17 12.39
C LYS A 162 7.00 -21.81 11.90
N GLU A 163 7.86 -20.79 12.02
CA GLU A 163 7.53 -19.42 11.66
C GLU A 163 7.93 -19.12 10.21
N GLU A 164 7.33 -18.08 9.64
CA GLU A 164 7.67 -17.56 8.32
C GLU A 164 7.86 -16.05 8.37
N ILE A 165 8.95 -15.58 7.77
CA ILE A 165 9.28 -14.15 7.68
C ILE A 165 9.32 -13.75 6.20
N GLY A 166 8.56 -12.71 5.86
CA GLY A 166 8.65 -12.02 4.57
C GLY A 166 9.80 -11.01 4.58
N VAL A 167 10.67 -11.09 3.58
CA VAL A 167 11.73 -10.12 3.32
C VAL A 167 11.41 -9.41 2.02
N HIS A 168 11.41 -8.08 2.07
CA HIS A 168 10.95 -7.24 0.98
C HIS A 168 12.00 -6.21 0.63
N PHE A 169 12.20 -6.00 -0.66
CA PHE A 169 13.09 -4.99 -1.22
C PHE A 169 12.39 -4.31 -2.37
N SER A 170 12.52 -3.00 -2.50
CA SER A 170 12.02 -2.27 -3.65
C SER A 170 12.92 -1.07 -3.96
N TYR A 171 12.81 -0.62 -5.21
CA TYR A 171 13.42 0.62 -5.65
C TYR A 171 12.32 1.53 -6.17
N LEU A 172 12.25 2.74 -5.63
CA LEU A 172 11.27 3.77 -5.98
C LEU A 172 11.92 4.84 -6.84
N TYR A 173 11.14 5.34 -7.80
CA TYR A 173 11.54 6.40 -8.71
C TYR A 173 10.36 7.31 -9.07
N ASN A 174 10.60 8.61 -9.06
CA ASN A 174 9.72 9.65 -9.57
C ASN A 174 10.55 10.87 -10.01
N LYS A 175 9.91 11.74 -10.80
CA LYS A 175 10.51 13.00 -11.28
C LYS A 175 9.97 14.24 -10.54
N ARG A 176 9.21 14.06 -9.45
CA ARG A 176 8.60 15.16 -8.71
C ARG A 176 9.66 16.09 -8.18
N LYS A 177 9.40 17.39 -8.12
CA LYS A 177 10.31 18.35 -7.44
C LYS A 177 10.08 18.36 -5.94
N GLU A 178 8.82 18.36 -5.51
CA GLU A 178 8.42 18.63 -4.12
C GLU A 178 8.40 17.37 -3.23
N TYR A 179 8.18 16.18 -3.82
CA TYR A 179 8.06 14.93 -3.06
C TYR A 179 8.86 13.80 -3.71
N LYS A 180 10.20 13.94 -3.65
CA LYS A 180 11.13 12.96 -4.20
C LYS A 180 11.31 11.76 -3.26
N LEU A 181 10.46 10.75 -3.44
CA LEU A 181 10.69 9.41 -2.89
C LEU A 181 11.47 8.54 -3.89
N ASN A 182 12.77 8.78 -3.99
CA ASN A 182 13.67 8.04 -4.88
C ASN A 182 14.70 7.28 -4.07
N GLY A 183 14.83 5.98 -4.33
CA GLY A 183 15.85 5.16 -3.70
C GLY A 183 15.33 3.79 -3.28
N ILE A 184 16.12 3.17 -2.42
CA ILE A 184 15.84 1.85 -1.88
C ILE A 184 14.78 1.96 -0.79
N ALA A 185 13.82 1.05 -0.81
CA ALA A 185 12.98 0.73 0.32
C ALA A 185 13.10 -0.76 0.63
N ALA A 186 13.00 -1.12 1.90
CA ALA A 186 13.12 -2.49 2.34
C ALA A 186 12.31 -2.69 3.61
N GLY A 187 11.92 -3.93 3.88
CA GLY A 187 11.27 -4.25 5.13
C GLY A 187 11.10 -5.73 5.36
N ILE A 188 10.61 -6.02 6.55
CA ILE A 188 10.36 -7.36 7.04
C ILE A 188 8.90 -7.41 7.49
N SER A 189 8.21 -8.48 7.11
CA SER A 189 6.90 -8.80 7.67
C SER A 189 6.92 -10.14 8.39
N TYR A 190 6.16 -10.24 9.47
CA TYR A 190 6.06 -11.47 10.24
C TYR A 190 4.62 -11.70 10.70
N ASN A 191 4.12 -12.90 10.45
CA ASN A 191 2.83 -13.40 10.91
C ASN A 191 3.09 -14.51 11.93
N PRO A 192 2.93 -14.24 13.24
CA PRO A 192 3.21 -15.24 14.26
C PRO A 192 2.27 -16.44 14.17
N THR A 193 2.81 -17.65 14.27
CA THR A 193 1.99 -18.89 14.20
C THR A 193 0.93 -18.96 15.29
N PHE A 194 1.17 -18.35 16.46
CA PHE A 194 0.20 -18.27 17.56
C PHE A 194 -0.90 -17.22 17.33
N ALA A 195 -0.72 -16.30 16.40
CA ALA A 195 -1.65 -15.24 16.05
C ALA A 195 -1.62 -14.99 14.53
N PRO A 196 -2.09 -15.93 13.69
CA PRO A 196 -1.94 -15.87 12.24
C PRO A 196 -2.68 -14.68 11.60
N GLU A 197 -3.69 -14.15 12.30
CA GLU A 197 -4.46 -12.96 11.92
C GLU A 197 -3.75 -11.64 12.29
N LEU A 198 -2.56 -11.69 12.89
CA LEU A 198 -1.69 -10.54 13.13
C LEU A 198 -0.53 -10.56 12.14
N ARG A 199 -0.30 -9.42 11.49
CA ARG A 199 0.88 -9.16 10.67
C ARG A 199 1.66 -7.99 11.25
N MET A 200 2.89 -8.22 11.68
CA MET A 200 3.81 -7.17 12.13
C MET A 200 4.75 -6.78 10.99
N ILE A 201 5.06 -5.49 10.89
CA ILE A 201 5.85 -4.94 9.79
C ILE A 201 6.86 -3.93 10.33
N ALA A 202 8.09 -4.07 9.85
CA ALA A 202 9.15 -3.10 10.02
C ALA A 202 9.72 -2.74 8.65
N GLU A 203 9.81 -1.44 8.35
CA GLU A 203 10.26 -1.00 7.03
C GLU A 203 11.05 0.30 7.04
N TYR A 204 11.70 0.54 5.91
CA TYR A 204 12.25 1.81 5.48
C TYR A 204 11.71 2.12 4.08
N ASP A 205 11.06 3.27 3.90
CA ASP A 205 10.27 3.61 2.70
C ASP A 205 10.99 4.56 1.71
N SER A 206 12.32 4.52 1.68
CA SER A 206 13.24 5.45 0.99
C SER A 206 13.38 6.84 1.63
N LYS A 207 12.60 7.13 2.66
CA LYS A 207 12.68 8.38 3.42
C LYS A 207 12.87 8.09 4.90
N ASP A 208 11.95 7.33 5.48
CA ASP A 208 11.80 7.16 6.91
C ASP A 208 11.61 5.68 7.29
N PHE A 209 11.90 5.36 8.55
CA PHE A 209 11.55 4.06 9.13
C PHE A 209 10.12 4.07 9.65
N ALA A 210 9.41 2.96 9.50
CA ALA A 210 8.09 2.76 10.08
C ALA A 210 7.98 1.37 10.71
N LEU A 211 7.30 1.32 11.86
CA LEU A 211 6.84 0.08 12.49
C LEU A 211 5.33 0.10 12.56
N GLY A 212 4.72 -1.04 12.26
CA GLY A 212 3.27 -1.13 12.24
C GLY A 212 2.78 -2.56 12.34
N ALA A 213 1.47 -2.68 12.51
CA ALA A 213 0.79 -3.94 12.57
C ALA A 213 -0.54 -3.85 11.83
N THR A 214 -0.93 -4.97 11.22
CA THR A 214 -2.26 -5.17 10.67
C THR A 214 -2.91 -6.38 11.31
N TYR A 215 -4.15 -6.26 11.75
CA TYR A 215 -4.92 -7.35 12.33
C TYR A 215 -6.18 -7.63 11.51
N LEU A 216 -6.46 -8.89 11.22
CA LEU A 216 -7.65 -9.31 10.47
C LEU A 216 -8.78 -9.73 11.43
N LEU A 217 -9.81 -8.88 11.49
CA LEU A 217 -11.05 -9.15 12.20
C LEU A 217 -12.10 -9.75 11.27
N LEU A 218 -12.85 -10.71 11.79
CA LEU A 218 -14.02 -11.28 11.12
C LEU A 218 -13.73 -11.81 9.70
N LYS A 219 -12.47 -12.14 9.39
CA LYS A 219 -11.97 -12.60 8.07
C LYS A 219 -12.11 -11.58 6.92
N HIS A 220 -12.57 -10.37 7.19
CA HIS A 220 -12.84 -9.36 6.16
C HIS A 220 -12.32 -7.97 6.53
N LEU A 221 -12.21 -7.64 7.81
CA LEU A 221 -11.85 -6.30 8.25
C LEU A 221 -10.40 -6.25 8.73
N HIS A 222 -9.53 -5.65 7.93
CA HIS A 222 -8.18 -5.32 8.35
C HIS A 222 -8.19 -4.01 9.15
N ILE A 223 -7.59 -4.03 10.34
CA ILE A 223 -7.22 -2.84 11.11
C ILE A 223 -5.72 -2.66 10.98
N GLN A 224 -5.26 -1.50 10.53
CA GLN A 224 -3.84 -1.17 10.45
C GLN A 224 -3.49 0.03 11.32
N VAL A 225 -2.36 -0.09 12.02
CA VAL A 225 -1.76 0.99 12.80
C VAL A 225 -0.26 1.03 12.52
N GLU A 226 0.30 2.23 12.45
CA GLU A 226 1.72 2.42 12.24
C GLU A 226 2.25 3.68 12.92
N LEU A 227 3.57 3.67 13.17
CA LEU A 227 4.34 4.81 13.65
C LEU A 227 5.52 5.05 12.71
N GLN A 228 5.42 6.09 11.89
CA GLN A 228 6.56 6.57 11.11
C GLN A 228 7.52 7.33 12.03
N LYS A 229 8.83 7.14 11.85
CA LYS A 229 9.91 7.63 12.74
C LYS A 229 9.67 7.27 14.21
N MET A 230 8.93 6.19 14.48
CA MET A 230 8.51 5.79 15.83
C MET A 230 7.71 6.87 16.59
N LYS A 231 7.13 7.84 15.88
CA LYS A 231 6.52 9.03 16.48
C LYS A 231 5.18 9.40 15.86
N TYR A 232 5.09 9.31 14.53
CA TYR A 232 3.97 9.85 13.77
C TYR A 232 2.98 8.76 13.46
N PHE A 233 1.85 8.79 14.16
CA PHE A 233 0.78 7.81 13.99
C PHE A 233 0.03 7.99 12.67
N THR A 234 -0.19 6.88 11.98
CA THR A 234 -1.14 6.70 10.87
C THR A 234 -1.90 5.39 11.13
N GLY A 235 -3.14 5.31 10.67
CA GLY A 235 -3.91 4.08 10.81
C GLY A 235 -5.24 4.14 10.11
N GLY A 236 -5.83 2.98 9.89
CA GLY A 236 -7.07 2.89 9.15
C GLY A 236 -7.68 1.50 9.11
N LEU A 237 -8.77 1.41 8.36
CA LEU A 237 -9.59 0.22 8.23
C LEU A 237 -9.69 -0.15 6.75
N CYS A 238 -9.69 -1.44 6.48
CA CYS A 238 -9.90 -1.96 5.13
C CYS A 238 -10.82 -3.19 5.18
N PHE A 239 -11.95 -3.09 4.50
CA PHE A 239 -12.85 -4.20 4.24
C PHE A 239 -12.43 -4.93 2.96
N GLN A 240 -12.17 -6.23 3.06
CA GLN A 240 -11.71 -7.09 1.99
C GLN A 240 -12.71 -8.22 1.74
N PHE A 241 -13.03 -8.47 0.48
CA PHE A 241 -13.89 -9.59 0.06
C PHE A 241 -13.51 -10.06 -1.35
N ARG A 242 -14.01 -11.25 -1.75
CA ARG A 242 -13.76 -11.82 -3.08
C ARG A 242 -15.04 -11.86 -3.90
N LEU A 243 -14.98 -11.43 -5.15
CA LEU A 243 -16.08 -11.56 -6.09
C LEU A 243 -16.24 -13.03 -6.52
N LYS A 244 -17.48 -13.43 -6.82
CA LYS A 244 -17.79 -14.76 -7.35
C LYS A 244 -17.37 -14.86 -8.82
#